data_AF-A0A6I5NW49-F1
#
_entry.id   AF-A0A6I5NW49-F1
#
_cell.length_a   1.000
_cell.length_b   1.000
_cell.length_c   1.000
_cell.angle_alpha   90.00
_cell.angle_beta   90.00
_cell.angle_gamma   90.00
#
_symmetry.space_group_name_H-M   'P 1'
#
loop_
_entity.id
_entity.type
_entity.pdbx_description
1 polymer ?
#
loop_
_entity_poly.entity_id
_entity_poly.type
_entity_poly.pdbx_seq_one_letter_code
_entity_poly.pdbx_strand_id
1 'polypeptide(L)'
;MARFLTRCYTAVTWLEALRLAALDQTPIASIRQAPSAELVHRTEWWAWWSDERLTTAIGLPESLCPEALSPDAVSLISEVWESESPAPQCGWRTLASIQRIVQAENISTNQSVRTLSSLGQVTKLTVIFPNQEVGCLYRYVQFGEESYLCNFLWDLPFGGV
;
A
#
# COMPACT_ATOMS: atom_id res chain seq x y z
N MET A 1 21.73 2.81 -4.07
CA MET A 1 21.24 3.60 -5.21
C MET A 1 20.66 4.90 -4.67
N ALA A 2 20.87 6.05 -5.30
CA ALA A 2 20.30 7.30 -4.79
C ALA A 2 18.80 7.40 -5.15
N ARG A 3 17.95 7.82 -4.21
CA ARG A 3 16.54 8.13 -4.45
C ARG A 3 16.30 9.63 -4.27
N PHE A 4 15.53 10.22 -5.17
CA PHE A 4 15.10 11.62 -5.13
C PHE A 4 13.57 11.66 -5.10
N LEU A 5 13.02 12.43 -4.17
CA LEU A 5 11.58 12.54 -3.95
C LEU A 5 11.12 13.94 -4.32
N THR A 6 10.10 14.00 -5.18
CA THR A 6 9.34 15.21 -5.47
C THR A 6 8.02 15.19 -4.69
N ARG A 7 7.08 16.09 -5.00
CA ARG A 7 5.76 16.10 -4.36
C ARG A 7 4.96 14.83 -4.68
N CYS A 8 5.03 14.36 -5.93
CA CYS A 8 4.20 13.26 -6.43
C CYS A 8 4.99 12.05 -6.94
N TYR A 9 6.30 12.20 -7.19
CA TYR A 9 7.10 11.22 -7.90
C TYR A 9 8.40 10.88 -7.18
N THR A 10 9.03 9.81 -7.70
CA THR A 10 10.34 9.34 -7.24
C THR A 10 11.24 9.08 -8.43
N ALA A 11 12.49 9.50 -8.33
CA ALA A 11 13.53 9.30 -9.34
C ALA A 11 14.78 8.67 -8.73
N VAL A 12 15.56 7.98 -9.56
CA VAL A 12 16.85 7.38 -9.16
C VAL A 12 18.06 8.14 -9.72
N THR A 13 17.81 9.19 -10.50
CA THR A 13 18.81 10.13 -11.00
C THR A 13 18.36 11.56 -10.74
N TRP A 14 19.32 12.47 -10.56
CA TRP A 14 19.01 13.89 -10.34
C TRP A 14 18.33 14.54 -11.55
N LEU A 15 18.77 14.20 -12.77
CA LEU A 15 18.20 14.73 -14.00
C LEU A 15 16.71 14.37 -14.13
N GLU A 16 16.38 13.12 -13.82
CA GLU A 16 14.98 12.67 -13.85
C GLU A 16 14.16 13.31 -12.72
N ALA A 17 14.76 13.50 -11.54
CA ALA A 17 14.12 14.23 -10.45
C ALA A 17 13.74 15.66 -10.85
N LEU A 18 14.60 16.36 -11.60
CA LEU A 18 14.31 17.70 -12.13
C LEU A 18 13.15 17.67 -13.14
N ARG A 19 13.14 16.68 -14.04
CA ARG A 19 12.06 16.49 -15.02
C ARG A 19 10.71 16.27 -14.34
N LEU A 20 10.67 15.38 -13.34
CA LEU A 20 9.46 15.07 -12.58
C LEU A 20 9.02 16.24 -11.68
N ALA A 21 9.99 16.96 -11.09
CA ALA A 21 9.72 18.16 -10.30
C ALA A 21 9.09 19.29 -11.14
N ALA A 22 9.46 19.41 -12.42
CA ALA A 22 8.81 20.33 -13.33
C ALA A 22 7.34 19.93 -13.62
N LEU A 23 7.03 18.64 -13.66
CA LEU A 23 5.67 18.13 -13.90
C LEU A 23 4.74 18.34 -12.70
N ASP A 24 5.20 18.09 -11.48
CA ASP A 24 4.40 18.25 -10.26
C ASP A 24 4.60 19.60 -9.54
N GLN A 25 5.37 20.50 -10.17
CA GLN A 25 5.71 21.84 -9.67
C GLN A 25 6.42 21.83 -8.32
N THR A 26 7.24 20.81 -8.06
CA THR A 26 8.14 20.78 -6.90
C THR A 26 9.29 21.78 -7.10
N PRO A 27 9.48 22.76 -6.21
CA PRO A 27 10.67 23.62 -6.26
C PRO A 27 11.95 22.78 -6.12
N ILE A 28 12.99 23.11 -6.89
CA ILE A 28 14.26 22.34 -6.90
C ILE A 28 14.84 22.20 -5.49
N ALA A 29 14.81 23.27 -4.69
CA ALA A 29 15.28 23.27 -3.30
C ALA A 29 14.48 22.35 -2.37
N SER A 30 13.28 21.93 -2.78
CA SER A 30 12.40 21.03 -2.01
C SER A 30 12.54 19.56 -2.42
N ILE A 31 13.32 19.24 -3.47
CA ILE A 31 13.60 17.86 -3.88
C ILE A 31 14.43 17.20 -2.76
N ARG A 32 13.88 16.15 -2.16
CA ARG A 32 14.55 15.45 -1.06
C ARG A 32 15.39 14.31 -1.59
N GLN A 33 16.64 14.23 -1.17
CA GLN A 33 17.50 13.09 -1.45
C GLN A 33 17.45 12.07 -0.29
N ALA A 34 17.27 10.80 -0.63
CA ALA A 34 17.31 9.67 0.28
C ALA A 34 18.32 8.64 -0.29
N PRO A 35 19.63 8.82 -0.04
CA PRO A 35 20.66 8.04 -0.72
C PRO A 35 20.81 6.59 -0.22
N SER A 36 20.23 6.28 0.94
CA SER A 36 20.33 4.96 1.60
C SER A 36 19.13 4.05 1.36
N ALA A 37 18.09 4.52 0.67
CA ALA A 37 16.91 3.70 0.39
C ALA A 37 17.13 2.86 -0.87
N GLU A 38 16.97 1.55 -0.75
CA GLU A 38 17.07 0.59 -1.84
C GLU A 38 15.68 0.24 -2.36
N LEU A 39 15.55 0.05 -3.67
CA LEU A 39 14.31 -0.41 -4.27
C LEU A 39 14.17 -1.91 -4.00
N VAL A 40 13.12 -2.28 -3.27
CA VAL A 40 12.88 -3.67 -2.83
C VAL A 40 11.90 -4.38 -3.76
N HIS A 41 10.85 -3.68 -4.18
CA HIS A 41 9.88 -4.20 -5.12
C HIS A 41 9.29 -3.08 -5.96
N ARG A 42 8.87 -3.41 -7.18
CA ARG A 42 8.20 -2.46 -8.08
C ARG A 42 7.10 -3.13 -8.89
N THR A 43 5.99 -2.43 -9.02
CA THR A 43 4.96 -2.66 -10.03
C THR A 43 4.99 -1.54 -11.09
N GLU A 44 4.07 -1.58 -12.04
CA GLU A 44 3.89 -0.47 -12.99
C GLU A 44 3.42 0.83 -12.30
N TRP A 45 2.71 0.75 -11.17
CA TRP A 45 2.09 1.89 -10.49
C TRP A 45 2.85 2.38 -9.27
N TRP A 46 3.43 1.48 -8.48
CA TRP A 46 4.05 1.79 -7.20
C TRP A 46 5.38 1.07 -6.98
N ALA A 47 6.18 1.62 -6.09
CA ALA A 47 7.50 1.13 -5.72
C ALA A 47 7.63 1.09 -4.20
N TRP A 48 8.14 -0.04 -3.71
CA TRP A 48 8.43 -0.27 -2.30
C TRP A 48 9.93 -0.18 -2.03
N TRP A 49 10.29 0.54 -0.97
CA TRP A 49 11.67 0.87 -0.63
C TRP A 49 12.07 0.31 0.73
N SER A 50 13.38 0.11 0.94
CA SER A 50 13.94 -0.44 2.18
C SER A 50 13.76 0.43 3.42
N ASP A 51 13.45 1.73 3.24
CA ASP A 51 13.04 2.64 4.32
C ASP A 51 11.52 2.63 4.55
N GLU A 52 10.85 1.61 4.05
CA GLU A 52 9.43 1.29 4.26
C GLU A 52 8.47 2.34 3.72
N ARG A 53 8.90 3.03 2.67
CA ARG A 53 8.07 3.96 1.95
C ARG A 53 7.51 3.30 0.72
N LEU A 54 6.25 3.63 0.45
CA LEU A 54 5.58 3.36 -0.81
C LEU A 54 5.56 4.66 -1.62
N THR A 55 5.96 4.59 -2.88
CA THR A 55 5.96 5.75 -3.79
C THR A 55 5.40 5.36 -5.15
N THR A 56 4.98 6.35 -5.94
CA THR A 56 4.67 6.16 -7.36
C THR A 56 5.88 5.60 -8.12
N ALA A 57 5.68 4.61 -8.98
CA ALA A 57 6.74 4.01 -9.81
C ALA A 57 6.95 4.71 -11.16
N ILE A 58 6.06 5.63 -11.53
CA ILE A 58 6.18 6.43 -12.77
C ILE A 58 7.52 7.17 -12.78
N GLY A 59 8.29 6.99 -13.84
CA GLY A 59 9.62 7.58 -14.02
C GLY A 59 10.79 6.71 -13.50
N LEU A 60 10.51 5.56 -12.88
CA LEU A 60 11.55 4.60 -12.54
C LEU A 60 12.01 3.81 -13.79
N PRO A 61 13.33 3.65 -14.02
CA PRO A 61 13.85 2.87 -15.14
C PRO A 61 13.29 1.45 -15.18
N GLU A 62 12.75 1.00 -16.32
CA GLU A 62 12.22 -0.36 -16.52
C GLU A 62 13.21 -1.48 -16.18
N SER A 63 14.52 -1.21 -16.32
CA SER A 63 15.58 -2.15 -15.93
C SER A 63 15.64 -2.44 -14.42
N LEU A 64 14.98 -1.62 -13.59
CA LEU A 64 14.85 -1.83 -12.15
C LEU A 64 13.52 -2.53 -11.86
N CYS A 65 13.54 -3.85 -11.82
CA CYS A 65 12.39 -4.72 -11.53
C CYS A 65 12.70 -5.73 -10.41
N PRO A 66 13.11 -5.30 -9.21
CA PRO A 66 13.23 -6.24 -8.10
C PRO A 66 11.83 -6.76 -7.72
N GLU A 67 11.74 -8.04 -7.39
CA GLU A 67 10.48 -8.74 -7.11
C GLU A 67 10.53 -9.43 -5.73
N ALA A 68 10.90 -8.68 -4.68
CA ALA A 68 11.14 -9.30 -3.36
C ALA A 68 9.87 -9.55 -2.52
N LEU A 69 8.76 -8.85 -2.79
CA LEU A 69 7.49 -9.05 -2.09
C LEU A 69 6.74 -10.28 -2.60
N SER A 70 5.96 -10.91 -1.73
CA SER A 70 5.08 -12.01 -2.11
C SER A 70 3.93 -11.51 -3.01
N PRO A 71 3.38 -12.37 -3.91
CA PRO A 71 2.23 -11.99 -4.72
C PRO A 71 1.02 -11.51 -3.91
N ASP A 72 0.77 -12.12 -2.74
CA ASP A 72 -0.30 -11.70 -1.85
C ASP A 72 -0.05 -10.31 -1.26
N ALA A 73 1.18 -10.02 -0.82
CA ALA A 73 1.54 -8.68 -0.37
C ALA A 73 1.37 -7.63 -1.49
N VAL A 74 1.79 -7.97 -2.71
CA VAL A 74 1.62 -7.10 -3.89
C VAL A 74 0.14 -6.83 -4.14
N SER A 75 -0.71 -7.86 -4.13
CA SER A 75 -2.16 -7.72 -4.34
C SER A 75 -2.78 -6.81 -3.29
N LEU A 76 -2.48 -7.02 -2.00
CA LEU A 76 -3.06 -6.22 -0.91
C LEU A 76 -2.60 -4.76 -0.96
N ILE A 77 -1.32 -4.51 -1.27
CA ILE A 77 -0.79 -3.14 -1.42
C ILE A 77 -1.46 -2.44 -2.60
N SER A 78 -1.60 -3.12 -3.75
CA SER A 78 -2.27 -2.56 -4.93
C SER A 78 -3.73 -2.22 -4.64
N GLU A 79 -4.46 -3.09 -3.94
CA GLU A 79 -5.85 -2.82 -3.53
C GLU A 79 -5.98 -1.52 -2.72
N VAL A 80 -5.06 -1.25 -1.79
CA VAL A 80 -5.09 0.02 -1.04
C VAL A 80 -4.65 1.19 -1.91
N TRP A 81 -3.58 1.02 -2.70
CA TRP A 81 -3.01 2.07 -3.54
C TRP A 81 -3.98 2.60 -4.60
N GLU A 82 -4.79 1.72 -5.17
CA GLU A 82 -5.82 2.07 -6.17
C GLU A 82 -7.09 2.66 -5.53
N SER A 83 -7.25 2.50 -4.22
CA SER A 83 -8.39 3.06 -3.50
C SER A 83 -8.19 4.52 -3.12
N GLU A 84 -9.29 5.21 -2.82
CA GLU A 84 -9.25 6.56 -2.25
C GLU A 84 -8.91 6.57 -0.75
N SER A 85 -8.57 5.41 -0.17
CA SER A 85 -8.22 5.32 1.24
C SER A 85 -6.86 5.98 1.49
N PRO A 86 -6.67 6.63 2.65
CA PRO A 86 -5.32 6.95 3.11
C PRO A 86 -4.52 5.65 3.32
N ALA A 87 -3.25 5.81 3.73
CA ALA A 87 -2.40 4.67 4.11
C ALA A 87 -3.15 3.67 5.02
N PRO A 88 -2.89 2.36 4.85
CA PRO A 88 -3.61 1.32 5.58
C PRO A 88 -3.34 1.48 7.08
N GLN A 89 -4.36 1.25 7.92
CA GLN A 89 -4.20 1.44 9.37
C GLN A 89 -3.20 0.45 9.97
N CYS A 90 -3.12 -0.77 9.45
CA CYS A 90 -2.08 -1.72 9.85
C CYS A 90 -0.66 -1.29 9.39
N GLY A 91 -0.55 -0.29 8.53
CA GLY A 91 0.70 0.24 7.98
C GLY A 91 1.23 -0.53 6.76
N TRP A 92 1.93 0.17 5.87
CA TRP A 92 2.51 -0.42 4.64
C TRP A 92 3.54 -1.51 4.94
N ARG A 93 4.38 -1.32 5.98
CA ARG A 93 5.35 -2.32 6.44
C ARG A 93 4.68 -3.67 6.69
N THR A 94 3.52 -3.66 7.36
CA THR A 94 2.78 -4.88 7.67
C THR A 94 2.34 -5.58 6.40
N LEU A 95 1.70 -4.86 5.47
CA LEU A 95 1.26 -5.45 4.20
C LEU A 95 2.43 -6.01 3.39
N ALA A 96 3.55 -5.27 3.30
CA ALA A 96 4.75 -5.69 2.61
C ALA A 96 5.41 -6.92 3.26
N SER A 97 5.22 -7.12 4.56
CA SER A 97 5.77 -8.30 5.26
C SER A 97 4.94 -9.57 5.08
N ILE A 98 3.75 -9.52 4.50
CA ILE A 98 2.91 -10.71 4.33
C ILE A 98 3.59 -11.68 3.36
N GLN A 99 3.79 -12.91 3.80
CA GLN A 99 4.34 -13.98 2.95
C GLN A 99 3.24 -14.65 2.13
N ARG A 100 2.08 -14.91 2.75
CA ARG A 100 0.91 -15.46 2.07
C ARG A 100 -0.37 -15.28 2.89
N ILE A 101 -1.51 -15.31 2.20
CA ILE A 101 -2.84 -15.42 2.77
C ILE A 101 -3.18 -16.92 2.86
N VAL A 102 -3.54 -17.39 4.05
CA VAL A 102 -3.92 -18.78 4.31
C VAL A 102 -5.42 -18.97 4.14
N GLN A 103 -6.19 -17.97 4.57
CA GLN A 103 -7.64 -18.06 4.59
C GLN A 103 -8.26 -16.67 4.44
N ALA A 104 -9.36 -16.59 3.72
CA ALA A 104 -10.20 -15.41 3.61
C ALA A 104 -11.65 -15.78 3.96
N GLU A 105 -12.22 -15.12 4.95
CA GLU A 105 -13.59 -15.35 5.43
C GLU A 105 -14.37 -14.05 5.37
N ASN A 106 -15.50 -14.04 4.65
CA ASN A 106 -16.40 -12.90 4.66
C ASN A 106 -17.21 -12.89 5.96
N ILE A 107 -17.16 -11.77 6.68
CA ILE A 107 -17.93 -11.59 7.90
C ILE A 107 -19.31 -11.07 7.52
N SER A 108 -20.33 -11.91 7.64
CA SER A 108 -21.72 -11.49 7.49
C SER A 108 -22.10 -10.60 8.68
N THR A 109 -22.35 -9.31 8.42
CA THR A 109 -22.87 -8.36 9.41
C THR A 109 -24.33 -8.68 9.73
N ASN A 110 -24.55 -9.71 10.57
CA ASN A 110 -25.90 -10.08 11.00
C ASN A 110 -26.43 -9.12 12.10
N GLN A 111 -27.31 -8.21 11.68
CA GLN A 111 -28.52 -7.73 12.38
C GLN A 111 -28.47 -6.94 13.71
N SER A 112 -27.33 -6.62 14.31
CA SER A 112 -27.30 -5.73 15.50
C SER A 112 -26.78 -4.30 15.24
N VAL A 113 -26.31 -4.01 14.02
CA VAL A 113 -25.95 -2.64 13.61
C VAL A 113 -26.74 -2.27 12.37
N ARG A 114 -28.00 -1.83 12.57
CA ARG A 114 -28.90 -1.31 11.51
C ARG A 114 -28.34 -0.09 10.75
N THR A 115 -27.15 0.39 11.10
CA THR A 115 -26.44 1.48 10.42
C THR A 115 -25.45 1.00 9.36
N LEU A 116 -25.12 -0.30 9.26
CA LEU A 116 -24.00 -0.78 8.43
C LEU A 116 -24.39 -1.57 7.16
N SER A 117 -25.65 -1.95 7.01
CA SER A 117 -26.11 -2.75 5.86
C SER A 117 -26.09 -2.00 4.52
N SER A 118 -25.63 -0.74 4.49
CA SER A 118 -25.43 0.06 3.29
C SER A 118 -23.97 0.51 3.07
N LEU A 119 -22.99 0.08 3.88
CA LEU A 119 -21.71 0.81 4.00
C LEU A 119 -20.40 0.04 3.74
N GLY A 120 -20.38 -1.28 3.57
CA GLY A 120 -19.14 -1.97 3.16
C GLY A 120 -19.10 -3.49 3.38
N GLN A 121 -18.14 -4.16 2.76
CA GLN A 121 -17.81 -5.57 2.92
C GLN A 121 -16.60 -5.72 3.86
N VAL A 122 -16.69 -6.63 4.82
CA VAL A 122 -15.58 -6.98 5.71
C VAL A 122 -15.13 -8.41 5.45
N THR A 123 -13.86 -8.57 5.12
CA THR A 123 -13.22 -9.89 4.95
C THR A 123 -12.13 -10.04 6.00
N LYS A 124 -12.19 -11.09 6.81
CA LYS A 124 -11.09 -11.50 7.67
C LYS A 124 -10.07 -12.28 6.84
N LEU A 125 -8.82 -11.85 6.87
CA LEU A 125 -7.69 -12.50 6.24
C LEU A 125 -6.80 -13.10 7.34
N THR A 126 -6.61 -14.41 7.28
CA THR A 126 -5.57 -15.10 8.06
C THR A 126 -4.31 -15.13 7.22
N VAL A 127 -3.24 -14.50 7.69
CA VAL A 127 -1.98 -14.32 6.95
C VAL A 127 -0.81 -14.95 7.68
N ILE A 128 0.23 -15.34 6.93
CA ILE A 128 1.50 -15.81 7.48
C ILE A 128 2.59 -14.78 7.16
N PHE A 129 3.40 -14.48 8.17
CA PHE A 129 4.60 -13.65 8.07
C PHE A 129 5.86 -14.51 7.86
N PRO A 130 7.03 -13.94 7.47
CA PRO A 130 8.21 -14.71 7.10
C PRO A 130 8.78 -15.54 8.27
N ASN A 131 8.56 -15.09 9.50
CA ASN A 131 8.88 -15.80 10.75
C ASN A 131 7.90 -16.94 11.10
N GLN A 132 6.97 -17.29 10.20
CA GLN A 132 5.90 -18.28 10.39
C GLN A 132 4.85 -17.90 11.44
N GLU A 133 4.85 -16.65 11.91
CA GLU A 133 3.76 -16.16 12.75
C GLU A 133 2.49 -16.01 11.92
N VAL A 134 1.36 -16.35 12.54
CA VAL A 134 0.03 -16.22 11.94
C VAL A 134 -0.62 -14.94 12.47
N GLY A 135 -1.02 -14.07 11.56
CA GLY A 135 -1.76 -12.84 11.87
C GLY A 135 -3.20 -12.89 11.37
N CYS A 136 -4.03 -12.04 11.94
CA CYS A 136 -5.36 -11.74 11.40
C CYS A 136 -5.38 -10.27 10.98
N LEU A 137 -5.81 -10.02 9.75
CA LEU A 137 -6.09 -8.69 9.22
C LEU A 137 -7.54 -8.63 8.79
N TYR A 138 -8.17 -7.48 8.95
CA TYR A 138 -9.52 -7.24 8.45
C TYR A 138 -9.45 -6.29 7.26
N ARG A 139 -9.81 -6.79 6.08
CA ARG A 139 -10.04 -5.98 4.90
C ARG A 139 -11.43 -5.36 4.99
N TYR A 140 -11.48 -4.04 4.98
CA TYR A 140 -12.70 -3.27 4.87
C TYR A 140 -12.78 -2.65 3.49
N VAL A 141 -13.85 -2.95 2.76
CA VAL A 141 -14.11 -2.41 1.43
C VAL A 141 -15.43 -1.66 1.43
N GLN A 142 -15.43 -0.42 0.98
CA GLN A 142 -16.64 0.38 0.80
C GLN A 142 -16.73 0.89 -0.64
N PHE A 143 -17.90 0.70 -1.25
CA PHE A 143 -18.18 1.13 -2.60
C PHE A 143 -19.13 2.34 -2.55
N GLY A 144 -18.69 3.47 -3.08
CA GLY A 144 -19.53 4.61 -3.43
C GLY A 144 -19.99 4.55 -4.89
N GLU A 145 -20.73 5.57 -5.33
CA GLU A 145 -21.16 5.68 -6.73
C GLU A 145 -19.98 5.91 -7.69
N GLU A 146 -18.99 6.68 -7.25
CA GLU A 146 -17.79 7.03 -8.04
C GLU A 146 -16.48 6.73 -7.30
N SER A 147 -16.55 6.21 -6.06
CA SER A 147 -15.38 6.01 -5.20
C SER A 147 -15.28 4.58 -4.69
N TYR A 148 -14.04 4.16 -4.46
CA TYR A 148 -13.70 2.86 -3.89
C TYR A 148 -12.74 3.06 -2.74
N LEU A 149 -13.09 2.56 -1.55
CA LEU A 149 -12.25 2.62 -0.36
C LEU A 149 -11.86 1.21 0.06
N CYS A 150 -10.57 0.96 0.19
CA CYS A 150 -10.02 -0.28 0.73
C CYS A 150 -9.05 0.03 1.87
N ASN A 151 -9.26 -0.58 3.04
CA ASN A 151 -8.36 -0.43 4.17
C ASN A 151 -8.14 -1.76 4.90
N PHE A 152 -7.02 -1.86 5.62
CA PHE A 152 -6.61 -3.03 6.39
C PHE A 152 -6.38 -2.68 7.85
N LEU A 153 -7.00 -3.46 8.73
CA LEU A 153 -7.08 -3.21 10.17
C LEU A 153 -6.57 -4.43 10.94
N TRP A 154 -5.98 -4.21 12.12
CA TRP A 154 -5.66 -5.28 13.07
C TRP A 154 -6.89 -5.77 13.83
N ASP A 155 -7.81 -4.85 14.14
CA ASP A 155 -9.03 -5.11 14.88
C ASP A 155 -10.27 -4.74 14.05
N LEU A 156 -11.42 -5.31 14.41
CA LEU A 156 -12.68 -4.90 13.81
C LEU A 156 -12.93 -3.42 14.14
N PRO A 157 -13.37 -2.61 13.15
CA PRO A 157 -13.63 -1.19 13.37
C PRO A 157 -14.85 -0.94 14.29
N PHE A 158 -15.62 -2.00 14.58
CA PHE A 158 -16.73 -2.00 15.51
C PHE A 158 -16.26 -2.79 16.73
N GLY A 159 -15.96 -2.09 17.83
CA GLY A 159 -15.38 -2.67 19.04
C GLY A 159 -15.98 -4.03 19.41
N GLY A 160 -15.10 -4.93 19.84
CA GLY A 160 -15.40 -6.35 20.03
C GLY A 160 -16.67 -6.65 20.82
N VAL A 161 -17.27 -7.79 20.47
CA VAL A 161 -18.31 -8.47 21.26
C VAL A 161 -17.78 -8.77 22.67
#